data_AF-A0A0M8V889-F1
#
_entry.id   AF-A0A0M8V889-F1
#
_cell.length_a   1.000
_cell.length_b   1.000
_cell.length_c   1.000
_cell.angle_alpha   90.00
_cell.angle_beta   90.00
_cell.angle_gamma   90.00
#
_symmetry.space_group_name_H-M   'P 1'
#
loop_
_entity.id
_entity.type
_entity.pdbx_description
1 polymer ?
#
loop_
_entity_poly.entity_id
_entity_poly.type
_entity_poly.pdbx_seq_one_letter_code
_entity_poly.pdbx_strand_id
1 'polypeptide(L)'
;MIGVKAPAGRARPLPLTSPPFPNETVRSYATRLALLNGVPPKHVLRRFYSAERPLDKLDLLAVRSGQTPKSLRKALPELTTATAWHHPGYPLINRTWACDFCAAAHTGKTSWRIEIWGLRDLNQLCVKHRSVDRQWHRLRLVL
;
A
#
# COMPACT_ATOMS: atom_id res chain seq x y z
N MET A 1 -35.84 -4.60 -36.29
CA MET A 1 -34.57 -4.39 -35.57
C MET A 1 -34.85 -3.52 -34.36
N ILE A 2 -34.94 -4.11 -33.17
CA ILE A 2 -35.25 -3.37 -31.93
C ILE A 2 -33.94 -2.77 -31.42
N GLY A 3 -33.76 -1.47 -31.62
CA GLY A 3 -32.64 -0.71 -31.07
C GLY A 3 -32.82 -0.56 -29.57
N VAL A 4 -32.14 -1.40 -28.79
CA VAL A 4 -32.04 -1.24 -27.34
C VAL A 4 -31.16 -0.02 -27.07
N LYS A 5 -31.78 1.15 -26.91
CA LYS A 5 -31.10 2.36 -26.48
C LYS A 5 -30.81 2.21 -24.99
N ALA A 6 -29.57 1.85 -24.65
CA ALA A 6 -29.13 1.78 -23.26
C ALA A 6 -29.42 3.12 -22.58
N PRO A 7 -30.03 3.14 -21.37
CA PRO A 7 -30.31 4.38 -20.69
C PRO A 7 -28.99 5.13 -20.49
N ALA A 8 -28.96 6.41 -20.83
CA ALA A 8 -27.83 7.30 -20.62
C ALA A 8 -27.63 7.55 -19.12
N GLY A 9 -27.23 6.51 -18.39
CA GLY A 9 -26.72 6.65 -17.03
C GLY A 9 -25.44 7.46 -17.08
N ARG A 10 -25.27 8.38 -16.12
CA ARG A 10 -23.99 9.10 -15.95
C ARG A 10 -22.89 8.04 -15.90
N ALA A 11 -21.92 8.12 -16.82
CA ALA A 11 -20.79 7.22 -16.84
C ALA A 11 -20.15 7.22 -15.45
N ARG A 12 -20.16 6.06 -14.77
CA ARG A 12 -19.52 5.94 -13.47
C ARG A 12 -18.03 6.20 -13.70
N PRO A 13 -17.42 7.19 -13.02
CA PRO A 13 -16.00 7.43 -13.20
C PRO A 13 -15.23 6.17 -12.82
N LEU A 14 -14.22 5.84 -13.61
CA LEU A 14 -13.34 4.72 -13.32
C LEU A 14 -12.68 4.95 -11.94
N PRO A 15 -12.40 3.88 -11.19
CA PRO A 15 -11.68 4.01 -9.93
C PRO A 15 -10.36 4.76 -10.15
N LEU A 16 -10.08 5.72 -9.27
CA LEU A 16 -8.79 6.37 -9.23
C LEU A 16 -7.73 5.37 -8.76
N THR A 17 -6.61 5.34 -9.44
CA THR A 17 -5.51 4.41 -9.18
C THR A 17 -4.26 5.15 -8.71
N SER A 18 -3.40 4.48 -7.94
CA SER A 18 -2.05 4.97 -7.65
C SER A 18 -1.05 3.83 -7.68
N PRO A 19 0.20 4.07 -8.15
CA PRO A 19 1.22 3.05 -8.09
C PRO A 19 1.53 2.67 -6.63
N PRO A 20 1.97 1.41 -6.39
CA PRO A 20 2.45 1.00 -5.08
C PRO A 20 3.79 1.67 -4.77
N PHE A 21 3.99 2.05 -3.52
CA PHE A 21 5.28 2.57 -3.06
C PHE A 21 6.26 1.41 -2.82
N PRO A 22 7.58 1.58 -3.04
CA PRO A 22 8.55 0.51 -2.80
C PRO A 22 8.51 -0.02 -1.36
N ASN A 23 8.45 -1.35 -1.21
CA ASN A 23 8.33 -2.06 0.06
C ASN A 23 7.05 -1.71 0.86
N GLU A 24 6.03 -1.13 0.23
CA GLU A 24 4.77 -0.80 0.90
C GLU A 24 4.07 -2.05 1.44
N THR A 25 3.47 -1.95 2.62
CA THR A 25 2.62 -3.03 3.15
C THR A 25 1.34 -3.13 2.32
N VAL A 26 0.79 -4.34 2.17
CA VAL A 26 -0.46 -4.51 1.41
C VAL A 26 -1.60 -3.74 2.06
N ARG A 27 -1.59 -3.67 3.40
CA ARG A 27 -2.54 -2.87 4.19
C ARG A 27 -2.45 -1.38 3.85
N SER A 28 -1.26 -0.80 3.82
CA SER A 28 -1.05 0.61 3.47
C SER A 28 -1.56 0.88 2.07
N TYR A 29 -1.15 0.05 1.11
CA TYR A 29 -1.52 0.24 -0.28
C TYR A 29 -3.04 0.16 -0.50
N ALA A 30 -3.70 -0.85 0.06
CA ALA A 30 -5.15 -1.00 -0.02
C ALA A 30 -5.90 0.14 0.68
N THR A 31 -5.39 0.63 1.81
CA THR A 31 -5.95 1.79 2.53
C THR A 31 -5.87 3.04 1.66
N ARG A 32 -4.73 3.27 1.01
CA ARG A 32 -4.50 4.39 0.09
C ARG A 32 -5.45 4.36 -1.09
N LEU A 33 -5.63 3.20 -1.72
CA LEU A 33 -6.60 3.02 -2.80
C LEU A 33 -8.05 3.28 -2.33
N ALA A 34 -8.40 2.84 -1.12
CA ALA A 34 -9.71 3.09 -0.54
C ALA A 34 -9.96 4.60 -0.34
N LEU A 35 -9.02 5.29 0.30
CA LEU A 35 -9.08 6.74 0.53
C LEU A 35 -9.12 7.53 -0.77
N LEU A 36 -8.37 7.12 -1.79
CA LEU A 36 -8.35 7.75 -3.10
C LEU A 36 -9.74 7.70 -3.78
N ASN A 37 -10.47 6.61 -3.56
CA ASN A 37 -11.79 6.38 -4.14
C ASN A 37 -12.95 6.76 -3.20
N GLY A 38 -12.69 7.45 -2.08
CA GLY A 38 -13.73 7.82 -1.12
C GLY A 38 -14.39 6.64 -0.41
N VAL A 39 -13.74 5.46 -0.40
CA VAL A 39 -14.25 4.25 0.25
C VAL A 39 -13.64 4.12 1.65
N PRO A 40 -14.43 3.85 2.70
CA PRO A 40 -13.89 3.58 4.03
C PRO A 40 -12.89 2.41 4.01
N PRO A 41 -11.64 2.57 4.49
CA PRO A 41 -10.60 1.53 4.43
C PRO A 41 -11.04 0.20 5.02
N LYS A 42 -11.80 0.21 6.12
CA LYS A 42 -12.32 -0.99 6.78
C LYS A 42 -13.08 -1.92 5.82
N HIS A 43 -13.82 -1.38 4.85
CA HIS A 43 -14.60 -2.17 3.90
C HIS A 43 -13.70 -2.84 2.84
N VAL A 44 -12.69 -2.11 2.36
CA VAL A 44 -11.73 -2.63 1.38
C VAL A 44 -10.84 -3.69 2.02
N LEU A 45 -10.30 -3.41 3.21
CA LEU A 45 -9.46 -4.33 3.96
C LEU A 45 -10.24 -5.59 4.36
N ARG A 46 -11.48 -5.48 4.87
CA ARG A 46 -12.31 -6.66 5.16
C ARG A 46 -12.46 -7.53 3.91
N ARG A 47 -12.80 -6.95 2.75
CA ARG A 47 -12.98 -7.72 1.51
C ARG A 47 -11.67 -8.30 0.98
N PHE A 48 -10.54 -7.66 1.26
CA PHE A 48 -9.22 -8.14 0.85
C PHE A 48 -8.71 -9.28 1.75
N TYR A 49 -8.90 -9.16 3.06
CA TYR A 49 -8.42 -10.14 4.04
C TYR A 49 -9.42 -11.28 4.29
N SER A 50 -10.72 -11.08 4.03
CA SER A 50 -11.74 -12.13 4.09
C SER A 50 -11.91 -12.90 2.78
N ALA A 51 -11.10 -12.62 1.75
CA ALA A 51 -11.13 -13.41 0.52
C ALA A 51 -10.76 -14.86 0.87
N GLU A 52 -11.71 -15.78 0.68
CA GLU A 52 -11.64 -17.19 1.08
C GLU A 52 -10.54 -17.97 0.34
N ARG A 53 -9.91 -17.38 -0.69
CA ARG A 53 -8.79 -17.97 -1.43
C ARG A 53 -7.56 -17.04 -1.47
N PRO A 54 -6.36 -17.51 -1.09
CA PRO A 54 -5.12 -16.72 -1.14
C PRO A 54 -4.70 -16.29 -2.56
N LEU A 55 -5.02 -17.11 -3.58
CA LEU A 55 -4.72 -16.83 -4.99
C LEU A 55 -5.52 -15.63 -5.55
N ASP A 56 -6.65 -15.27 -4.94
CA ASP A 56 -7.46 -14.12 -5.39
C ASP A 56 -6.91 -12.76 -4.95
N LYS A 57 -5.98 -12.71 -3.98
CA LYS A 57 -5.52 -11.43 -3.41
C LYS A 57 -4.72 -10.59 -4.40
N LEU A 58 -3.81 -11.20 -5.15
CA LEU A 58 -2.97 -10.47 -6.12
C LEU A 58 -3.77 -10.00 -7.32
N ASP A 59 -4.57 -10.89 -7.93
CA ASP A 59 -5.36 -10.56 -9.12
C ASP A 59 -6.47 -9.56 -8.79
N LEU A 60 -7.13 -9.68 -7.64
CA LEU A 60 -8.09 -8.70 -7.17
C LEU A 60 -7.44 -7.33 -6.94
N LEU A 61 -6.22 -7.30 -6.41
CA LEU A 61 -5.47 -6.06 -6.22
C LEU A 61 -5.05 -5.45 -7.54
N ALA A 62 -4.62 -6.27 -8.50
CA ALA A 62 -4.26 -5.85 -9.85
C ALA A 62 -5.45 -5.19 -10.55
N VAL A 63 -6.62 -5.84 -10.55
CA VAL A 63 -7.85 -5.30 -11.15
C VAL A 63 -8.28 -3.99 -10.50
N ARG A 64 -8.25 -3.91 -9.16
CA ARG A 64 -8.70 -2.71 -8.43
C ARG A 64 -7.75 -1.54 -8.53
N SER A 65 -6.46 -1.81 -8.69
CA SER A 65 -5.43 -0.78 -8.74
C SER A 65 -5.00 -0.41 -10.15
N GLY A 66 -5.48 -1.13 -11.17
CA GLY A 66 -5.00 -1.01 -12.54
C GLY A 66 -3.51 -1.39 -12.70
N GLN A 67 -2.92 -2.05 -11.70
CA GLN A 67 -1.50 -2.44 -11.73
C GLN A 67 -1.31 -3.84 -12.27
N THR A 68 -0.15 -4.08 -12.86
CA THR A 68 0.23 -5.43 -13.27
C THR A 68 0.60 -6.28 -12.04
N PRO A 69 0.35 -7.60 -12.04
CA PRO A 69 0.80 -8.49 -10.97
C PRO A 69 2.32 -8.45 -10.73
N LYS A 70 3.11 -8.12 -11.77
CA LYS A 70 4.56 -7.93 -11.68
C LYS A 70 4.93 -6.66 -10.88
N SER A 71 4.24 -5.55 -11.14
CA SER A 71 4.43 -4.28 -10.40
C SER A 71 4.12 -4.47 -8.91
N LEU A 72 2.98 -5.12 -8.62
CA LEU A 72 2.55 -5.39 -7.25
C LEU A 72 3.52 -6.29 -6.51
N ARG A 73 3.96 -7.41 -7.09
CA ARG A 73 4.96 -8.29 -6.46
C ARG A 73 6.30 -7.59 -6.22
N LYS A 74 6.70 -6.69 -7.12
CA LYS A 74 7.95 -5.92 -6.95
C LYS A 74 7.87 -4.95 -5.76
N ALA A 75 6.73 -4.31 -5.56
CA ALA A 75 6.58 -3.25 -4.58
C ALA A 75 6.00 -3.71 -3.24
N LEU A 76 5.19 -4.78 -3.22
CA LEU A 76 4.45 -5.29 -2.07
C LEU A 76 5.02 -6.64 -1.64
N PRO A 77 5.93 -6.66 -0.67
CA PRO A 77 6.71 -7.86 -0.38
C PRO A 77 5.89 -9.02 0.24
N GLU A 78 4.72 -8.72 0.81
CA GLU A 78 3.76 -9.74 1.29
C GLU A 78 3.16 -10.59 0.15
N LEU A 79 3.25 -10.13 -1.10
CA LEU A 79 2.68 -10.82 -2.28
C LEU A 79 3.70 -11.74 -2.99
N THR A 80 4.97 -11.71 -2.59
CA THR A 80 6.03 -12.54 -3.19
C THR A 80 6.32 -13.80 -2.39
N THR A 81 6.44 -13.71 -1.06
CA THR A 81 6.80 -14.88 -0.25
C THR A 81 6.40 -14.67 1.20
N ALA A 82 5.42 -15.42 1.72
CA ALA A 82 5.03 -15.35 3.14
C ALA A 82 6.06 -15.99 4.09
N THR A 83 6.99 -16.80 3.56
CA THR A 83 7.87 -17.67 4.36
C THR A 83 9.30 -17.16 4.52
N ALA A 84 9.79 -16.25 3.67
CA ALA A 84 11.20 -15.84 3.69
C ALA A 84 11.57 -14.89 4.85
N TRP A 85 10.59 -14.18 5.42
CA TRP A 85 10.82 -13.06 6.33
C TRP A 85 11.07 -13.45 7.80
N HIS A 86 10.85 -14.71 8.14
CA HIS A 86 10.99 -15.24 9.50
C HIS A 86 12.09 -16.30 9.63
N HIS A 87 12.97 -16.44 8.64
CA HIS A 87 14.07 -17.39 8.73
C HIS A 87 15.18 -16.91 9.69
N PRO A 88 15.67 -17.78 10.59
CA PRO A 88 16.86 -17.51 11.38
C PRO A 88 18.04 -17.16 10.46
N GLY A 89 18.71 -16.03 10.70
CA GLY A 89 19.84 -15.54 9.89
C GLY A 89 19.48 -14.48 8.85
N TYR A 90 18.19 -14.20 8.60
CA TYR A 90 17.76 -13.04 7.80
C TYR A 90 17.52 -11.82 8.70
N PRO A 91 17.84 -10.60 8.23
CA PRO A 91 17.68 -9.42 9.06
C PRO A 91 16.21 -9.18 9.36
N LEU A 92 15.90 -8.94 10.63
CA LEU A 92 14.54 -8.76 11.12
C LEU A 92 13.91 -7.55 10.42
N ILE A 93 12.92 -7.83 9.57
CA ILE A 93 12.09 -6.79 8.98
C ILE A 93 10.95 -6.42 9.93
N ASN A 94 10.69 -5.12 10.04
CA ASN A 94 9.54 -4.60 10.78
C ASN A 94 8.72 -3.65 9.90
N ARG A 95 7.47 -3.43 10.33
CA ARG A 95 6.66 -2.35 9.79
C ARG A 95 7.20 -1.03 10.32
N THR A 96 7.41 -0.09 9.42
CA THR A 96 7.82 1.29 9.72
C THR A 96 7.08 2.23 8.78
N TRP A 97 7.31 3.53 8.92
CA TRP A 97 6.80 4.54 7.98
C TRP A 97 7.87 4.95 6.99
N ALA A 98 7.46 5.12 5.73
CA ALA A 98 8.27 5.82 4.76
C ALA A 98 8.47 7.28 5.20
N CYS A 99 9.58 7.88 4.78
CA CYS A 99 9.83 9.31 4.94
C CYS A 99 8.68 10.15 4.37
N ASP A 100 8.21 11.14 5.14
CA ASP A 100 7.12 12.03 4.76
C ASP A 100 7.37 12.72 3.42
N PHE A 101 8.61 13.14 3.13
CA PHE A 101 8.97 13.76 1.85
C PHE A 101 8.89 12.78 0.68
N CYS A 102 9.31 11.52 0.87
CA CYS A 102 9.16 10.49 -0.16
C CYS A 102 7.68 10.15 -0.39
N ALA A 103 6.89 10.05 0.68
CA ALA A 103 5.46 9.78 0.60
C ALA A 103 4.72 10.92 -0.11
N ALA A 104 5.02 12.18 0.23
CA ALA A 104 4.44 13.35 -0.42
C ALA A 104 4.82 13.42 -1.90
N ALA A 105 6.11 13.20 -2.23
CA ALA A 105 6.57 13.19 -3.63
C ALA A 105 5.91 12.08 -4.45
N HIS A 106 5.67 10.91 -3.86
CA HIS A 106 5.06 9.78 -4.55
C HIS A 106 3.54 9.93 -4.74
N THR A 107 2.87 10.55 -3.78
CA THR A 107 1.40 10.58 -3.74
C THR A 107 0.78 11.92 -4.10
N GLY A 108 1.59 12.97 -4.15
CA GLY A 108 1.12 14.35 -4.25
C GLY A 108 0.40 14.84 -2.98
N LYS A 109 0.44 14.09 -1.87
CA LYS A 109 -0.31 14.39 -0.64
C LYS A 109 0.59 14.36 0.58
N THR A 110 0.72 15.50 1.27
CA THR A 110 1.56 15.65 2.47
C THR A 110 0.96 15.01 3.72
N SER A 111 -0.35 14.78 3.75
CA SER A 111 -1.04 14.12 4.87
C SER A 111 -1.02 12.59 4.80
N TRP A 112 -0.54 12.02 3.70
CA TRP A 112 -0.53 10.58 3.49
C TRP A 112 0.74 9.97 4.06
N ARG A 113 0.54 9.02 4.99
CA ARG A 113 1.62 8.18 5.52
C ARG A 113 1.57 6.82 4.86
N ILE A 114 2.74 6.31 4.50
CA ILE A 114 2.89 5.04 3.80
C ILE A 114 3.62 4.09 4.75
N GLU A 115 2.95 3.01 5.16
CA GLU A 115 3.58 1.96 5.95
C GLU A 115 4.38 1.05 5.01
N ILE A 116 5.64 0.80 5.34
CA ILE A 116 6.55 -0.03 4.56
C ILE A 116 7.15 -1.12 5.44
N TRP A 117 7.61 -2.18 4.79
CA TRP A 117 8.57 -3.11 5.37
C TRP A 117 9.98 -2.55 5.25
N GLY A 118 10.78 -2.67 6.30
CA GLY A 118 12.21 -2.48 6.17
C GLY A 118 12.98 -3.09 7.33
N LEU A 119 14.28 -2.84 7.36
CA LEU A 119 15.20 -3.42 8.32
C LEU A 119 15.16 -2.66 9.65
N ARG A 120 14.92 -3.37 10.76
CA ARG A 120 14.74 -2.80 12.10
C ARG A 120 15.81 -1.77 12.48
N ASP A 121 17.07 -2.03 12.12
CA ASP A 121 18.21 -1.21 12.55
C ASP A 121 18.64 -0.15 11.52
N LEU A 122 18.13 -0.22 10.29
CA LEU A 122 18.48 0.73 9.20
C LEU A 122 17.32 1.66 8.81
N ASN A 123 16.11 1.36 9.27
CA ASN A 123 14.87 2.08 8.91
C ASN A 123 14.72 3.46 9.54
N GLN A 124 15.70 3.93 10.31
CA GLN A 124 15.59 5.21 11.01
C GLN A 124 16.00 6.40 10.13
N LEU A 125 16.68 6.20 9.00
CA LEU A 125 17.13 7.31 8.17
C LEU A 125 16.75 7.11 6.71
N CYS A 126 15.97 8.04 6.16
CA CYS A 126 15.84 8.13 4.72
C CYS A 126 17.13 8.70 4.11
N VAL A 127 17.86 7.90 3.34
CA VAL A 127 19.12 8.33 2.70
C VAL A 127 18.92 9.55 1.80
N LYS A 128 17.80 9.61 1.07
CA LYS A 128 17.49 10.69 0.12
C LYS A 128 17.28 12.04 0.81
N HIS A 129 16.54 12.06 1.92
CA HIS A 129 16.14 13.30 2.60
C HIS A 129 16.85 13.50 3.95
N ARG A 130 17.79 12.62 4.31
CA ARG A 130 18.57 12.62 5.56
C ARG A 130 17.73 12.92 6.81
N SER A 131 16.51 12.39 6.83
CA SER A 131 15.53 12.64 7.89
C SER A 131 15.03 11.33 8.49
N VAL A 132 14.82 11.38 9.80
CA VAL A 132 14.16 10.36 10.60
C VAL A 132 12.65 10.59 10.49
N ASP A 133 11.85 9.53 10.39
CA ASP A 133 10.40 9.66 10.53
C ASP A 133 10.07 10.30 11.89
N ARG A 134 9.25 11.36 11.87
CA ARG A 134 9.03 12.26 13.02
C ARG A 134 8.40 11.58 14.23
N GLN A 135 7.89 10.36 14.09
CA GLN A 135 7.19 9.65 15.16
C GLN A 135 8.12 9.12 16.27
N TRP A 136 9.42 8.91 16.01
CA TRP A 136 10.34 8.40 17.03
C TRP A 136 10.88 9.47 17.98
N HIS A 137 10.88 10.75 17.59
CA HIS A 137 11.31 11.83 18.48
C HIS A 137 10.39 12.06 19.68
N ARG A 138 9.13 11.57 19.63
CA ARG A 138 8.23 11.62 20.79
C ARG A 138 8.45 10.49 21.80
N LEU A 139 9.13 9.40 21.42
CA LEU A 139 9.41 8.28 22.33
C LEU A 139 10.78 8.38 23.01
N ARG A 140 11.66 9.29 22.56
CA ARG A 140 12.97 9.55 23.17
C ARG A 140 12.99 10.71 24.17
N LEU A 141 11.85 11.37 24.40
CA LEU A 141 11.69 12.44 25.39
C LEU A 141 10.90 11.97 26.64
N VAL A 142 10.67 10.66 26.78
CA VAL A 142 9.93 10.07 27.93
C VAL A 142 10.68 8.85 28.51
N LEU A 143 11.99 8.78 28.33
CA LEU A 143 12.87 7.85 29.05
C LEU A 143 14.03 8.64 29.67
#